data_AF-A0A533BFH7-F1
#
_entry.id   AF-A0A533BFH7-F1
#
_cell.length_a   1.000
_cell.length_b   1.000
_cell.length_c   1.000
_cell.angle_alpha   90.00
_cell.angle_beta   90.00
_cell.angle_gamma   90.00
#
_symmetry.space_group_name_H-M   'P 1'
#
loop_
_entity.id
_entity.type
_entity.pdbx_description
1 polymer ?
#
loop_
_entity_poly.entity_id
_entity_poly.type
_entity_poly.pdbx_seq_one_letter_code
_entity_poly.pdbx_strand_id
1 'polypeptide(L)'
;MSRRVTGKAAPSPDQWLHLAVRALARSDRTTAQIERLLAAKGASPSQVRAAIRRLTSLRYLDDVAFAARWADRRLARMPMGRARLQAELLATGCPEYIVHATLRATYLKVSERDLALHVVTMAERTSSVKTYARVARLLSQRGFDEDTIETVMGPLLRTGDSKFEVLGSKFRKPRTSDLEPSSVRQSRFSRQSRLSQGPAIAAGTFMNNAG
;
A
#
# COMPACT_ATOMS: atom_id res chain seq x y z
N MET A 1 -40.40 -44.95 17.93
CA MET A 1 -40.06 -43.50 17.91
C MET A 1 -39.03 -43.25 16.81
N SER A 2 -39.46 -42.97 15.58
CA SER A 2 -38.55 -42.73 14.45
C SER A 2 -38.00 -41.31 14.50
N ARG A 3 -36.69 -41.19 14.76
CA ARG A 3 -35.96 -39.92 14.77
C ARG A 3 -35.78 -39.47 13.32
N ARG A 4 -36.59 -38.49 12.89
CA ARG A 4 -36.50 -37.88 11.56
C ARG A 4 -35.19 -37.09 11.49
N VAL A 5 -34.14 -37.68 10.91
CA VAL A 5 -32.92 -36.97 10.53
C VAL A 5 -33.31 -36.05 9.38
N THR A 6 -33.56 -34.77 9.65
CA THR A 6 -33.66 -33.76 8.61
C THR A 6 -32.26 -33.57 8.04
N GLY A 7 -31.91 -34.40 7.06
CA GLY A 7 -30.74 -34.16 6.23
C GLY A 7 -30.91 -32.79 5.60
N LYS A 8 -30.15 -31.80 6.08
CA LYS A 8 -30.06 -30.49 5.45
C LYS A 8 -29.59 -30.76 4.02
N ALA A 9 -30.51 -30.62 3.05
CA ALA A 9 -30.24 -30.87 1.65
C ALA A 9 -28.95 -30.18 1.26
N ALA A 10 -28.08 -30.89 0.53
CA ALA A 10 -26.84 -30.32 0.06
C ALA A 10 -27.14 -28.98 -0.61
N PRO A 11 -26.46 -27.91 -0.19
CA PRO A 11 -26.74 -26.59 -0.71
C PRO A 11 -26.67 -26.59 -2.24
N SER A 12 -27.77 -26.24 -2.91
CA SER A 12 -27.83 -26.15 -4.38
C SER A 12 -26.64 -25.33 -4.88
N PRO A 13 -25.95 -25.73 -5.96
CA PRO A 13 -24.82 -24.97 -6.52
C PRO A 13 -25.08 -23.47 -6.63
N ASP A 14 -26.35 -23.11 -6.90
CA ASP A 14 -26.79 -21.73 -7.07
C ASP A 14 -26.93 -20.96 -5.76
N GLN A 15 -27.10 -21.60 -4.60
CA GLN A 15 -27.35 -20.86 -3.36
C GLN A 15 -26.19 -19.91 -2.99
N TRP A 16 -24.95 -20.32 -3.28
CA TRP A 16 -23.76 -19.55 -2.96
C TRP A 16 -23.61 -18.36 -3.90
N LEU A 17 -23.95 -18.57 -5.18
CA LEU A 17 -24.02 -17.52 -6.17
C LEU A 17 -25.08 -16.48 -5.77
N HIS A 18 -26.29 -16.91 -5.42
CA HIS A 18 -27.36 -16.03 -4.96
C HIS A 18 -26.97 -15.25 -3.71
N LEU A 19 -26.32 -15.90 -2.74
CA LEU A 19 -25.85 -15.23 -1.52
C LEU A 19 -24.78 -14.18 -1.83
N ALA A 20 -23.83 -14.48 -2.70
CA ALA A 20 -22.79 -13.55 -3.11
C ALA A 20 -23.36 -12.37 -3.92
N VAL A 21 -24.27 -12.62 -4.86
CA VAL A 21 -24.96 -11.56 -5.62
C VAL A 21 -25.72 -10.61 -4.68
N ARG A 22 -26.45 -11.15 -3.71
CA ARG A 22 -27.11 -10.33 -2.68
C ARG A 22 -26.13 -9.53 -1.84
N ALA A 23 -24.92 -10.04 -1.60
CA ALA A 23 -23.90 -9.31 -0.87
C ALA A 23 -23.30 -8.16 -1.70
N LEU A 24 -23.08 -8.38 -2.99
CA LEU A 24 -22.58 -7.40 -3.96
C LEU A 24 -23.61 -6.30 -4.25
N ALA A 25 -24.89 -6.64 -4.31
CA ALA A 25 -25.97 -5.67 -4.50
C ALA A 25 -26.08 -4.66 -3.35
N ARG A 26 -25.65 -5.02 -2.13
CA ARG A 26 -25.67 -4.11 -0.97
C ARG A 26 -24.44 -3.21 -0.89
N SER A 27 -23.30 -3.67 -1.39
CA SER A 27 -22.03 -2.96 -1.31
C SER A 27 -21.03 -3.57 -2.29
N ASP A 28 -20.19 -2.72 -2.88
CA ASP A 28 -18.95 -3.15 -3.52
C ASP A 28 -18.14 -4.04 -2.56
N ARG A 29 -17.61 -5.14 -3.07
CA ARG A 29 -16.78 -6.10 -2.33
C ARG A 29 -15.65 -6.63 -3.19
N THR A 30 -14.54 -6.98 -2.56
CA THR A 30 -13.43 -7.70 -3.19
C THR A 30 -13.70 -9.19 -3.29
N THR A 31 -12.97 -9.88 -4.16
CA THR A 31 -12.96 -11.35 -4.24
C THR A 31 -12.69 -11.98 -2.88
N ALA A 32 -11.64 -11.52 -2.18
CA ALA A 32 -11.26 -12.03 -0.86
C ALA A 32 -12.35 -11.80 0.21
N GLN A 33 -13.16 -10.75 0.09
CA GLN A 33 -14.30 -10.53 0.99
C GLN A 33 -15.45 -11.49 0.69
N ILE A 34 -15.73 -11.79 -0.58
CA ILE A 34 -16.75 -12.78 -0.95
C ILE A 34 -16.31 -14.18 -0.56
N GLU A 35 -15.04 -14.55 -0.77
CA GLU A 35 -14.49 -15.83 -0.33
C GLU A 35 -14.68 -16.03 1.17
N ARG A 36 -14.27 -15.05 1.98
CA ARG A 36 -14.46 -15.07 3.45
C ARG A 36 -15.93 -15.16 3.83
N LEU A 37 -16.80 -14.42 3.14
CA LEU A 37 -18.25 -14.47 3.38
C LEU A 37 -18.81 -15.86 3.13
N LEU A 38 -18.49 -16.49 1.99
CA LEU A 38 -19.00 -17.80 1.62
C LEU A 38 -18.45 -18.89 2.54
N ALA A 39 -17.17 -18.86 2.86
CA ALA A 39 -16.54 -19.78 3.79
C ALA A 39 -17.17 -19.69 5.20
N ALA A 40 -17.38 -18.47 5.71
CA ALA A 40 -18.05 -18.25 7.00
C ALA A 40 -19.51 -18.72 7.02
N LYS A 41 -20.15 -18.87 5.86
CA LYS A 41 -21.51 -19.43 5.72
C LYS A 41 -21.53 -20.95 5.51
N GLY A 42 -20.37 -21.60 5.50
CA GLY A 42 -20.22 -23.05 5.41
C GLY A 42 -20.07 -23.59 3.99
N ALA A 43 -19.72 -22.74 3.01
CA ALA A 43 -19.37 -23.23 1.67
C ALA A 43 -18.04 -23.97 1.70
N SER A 44 -17.97 -25.12 1.03
CA SER A 44 -16.70 -25.83 0.86
C SER A 44 -15.74 -25.06 -0.06
N PRO A 45 -14.42 -25.30 0.01
CA PRO A 45 -13.46 -24.63 -0.87
C PRO A 45 -13.77 -24.78 -2.38
N SER A 46 -14.31 -25.93 -2.80
CA SER A 46 -14.71 -26.15 -4.19
C SER A 46 -15.93 -25.32 -4.59
N GLN A 47 -16.91 -25.18 -3.70
CA GLN A 47 -18.10 -24.35 -3.90
C GLN A 47 -17.73 -22.86 -3.95
N VAL A 48 -16.85 -22.39 -3.07
CA VAL A 48 -16.33 -21.01 -3.11
C VAL A 48 -15.67 -20.73 -4.46
N ARG A 49 -14.73 -21.58 -4.89
CA ARG A 49 -14.06 -21.42 -6.18
C ARG A 49 -15.04 -21.41 -7.35
N ALA A 50 -16.06 -22.26 -7.34
CA ALA A 50 -17.08 -22.29 -8.38
C ALA A 50 -17.90 -20.99 -8.43
N ALA A 51 -18.34 -20.48 -7.28
CA ALA A 51 -19.06 -19.22 -7.18
C ALA A 51 -18.21 -18.03 -7.64
N ILE A 52 -16.96 -17.92 -7.18
CA ILE A 52 -16.03 -16.85 -7.59
C ILE A 52 -15.78 -16.87 -9.10
N ARG A 53 -15.51 -18.04 -9.69
CA ARG A 53 -15.33 -18.16 -11.16
C ARG A 53 -16.57 -17.68 -11.90
N ARG A 54 -17.77 -18.09 -11.45
CA ARG A 54 -19.03 -17.67 -12.08
C ARG A 54 -19.24 -16.17 -11.98
N LEU A 55 -19.07 -15.58 -10.79
CA LEU A 55 -19.19 -14.14 -10.57
C LEU A 55 -18.20 -13.33 -11.42
N THR A 56 -16.95 -13.80 -11.53
CA THR A 56 -15.92 -13.17 -12.36
C THR A 56 -16.28 -13.26 -13.83
N SER A 57 -16.76 -14.42 -14.31
CA SER A 57 -17.21 -14.61 -15.69
C SER A 57 -18.39 -13.69 -16.06
N LEU A 58 -19.26 -13.39 -15.09
CA LEU A 58 -20.38 -12.45 -15.23
C LEU A 58 -19.97 -10.99 -14.98
N ARG A 59 -18.69 -10.71 -14.76
CA ARG A 59 -18.13 -9.37 -14.42
C ARG A 59 -18.74 -8.73 -13.17
N TYR A 60 -19.31 -9.54 -12.27
CA TYR A 60 -19.80 -9.08 -10.97
C TYR A 60 -18.66 -8.90 -9.96
N LEU A 61 -17.53 -9.59 -10.16
CA LEU A 61 -16.29 -9.39 -9.43
C LEU A 61 -15.21 -8.89 -10.38
N ASP A 62 -14.58 -7.79 -9.98
CA ASP A 62 -13.45 -7.16 -10.66
C ASP A 62 -12.67 -6.35 -9.64
N ASP A 63 -11.62 -6.96 -9.07
CA ASP A 63 -10.82 -6.34 -8.00
C ASP A 63 -10.02 -5.13 -8.51
N VAL A 64 -9.68 -5.10 -9.81
CA VAL A 64 -8.99 -3.96 -10.44
C VAL A 64 -9.94 -2.76 -10.50
N ALA A 65 -11.15 -2.98 -11.02
CA ALA A 65 -12.17 -1.95 -11.08
C ALA A 65 -12.62 -1.51 -9.67
N PHE A 66 -12.71 -2.45 -8.72
CA PHE A 66 -12.97 -2.15 -7.32
C PHE A 66 -11.90 -1.21 -6.74
N ALA A 67 -10.62 -1.54 -6.88
CA ALA A 67 -9.53 -0.79 -6.26
C ALA A 67 -9.48 0.65 -6.78
N ALA A 68 -9.67 0.86 -8.09
CA ALA A 68 -9.75 2.19 -8.69
C ALA A 68 -10.92 3.01 -8.10
N ARG A 69 -12.16 2.48 -8.16
CA ARG A 69 -13.34 3.17 -7.58
C ARG A 69 -13.19 3.43 -6.09
N TRP A 70 -12.56 2.50 -5.37
CA TRP A 70 -12.32 2.62 -3.94
C TRP A 70 -11.34 3.77 -3.65
N ALA A 71 -10.21 3.82 -4.36
CA ALA A 71 -9.21 4.89 -4.21
C ALA A 71 -9.81 6.27 -4.50
N ASP A 72 -10.53 6.42 -5.61
CA ASP A 72 -11.15 7.68 -6.02
C ASP A 72 -12.14 8.18 -4.96
N ARG A 73 -13.08 7.32 -4.54
CA ARG A 73 -14.06 7.67 -3.49
C ARG A 73 -13.37 7.97 -2.15
N ARG A 74 -12.28 7.28 -1.86
CA ARG A 74 -11.57 7.43 -0.59
C ARG A 74 -10.84 8.76 -0.53
N LEU A 75 -10.09 9.12 -1.57
CA LEU A 75 -9.36 10.39 -1.65
C LEU A 75 -10.31 11.59 -1.70
N ALA A 76 -11.44 11.48 -2.41
CA ALA A 76 -12.44 12.54 -2.45
C ALA A 76 -13.03 12.87 -1.06
N ARG A 77 -13.16 11.86 -0.19
CA ARG A 77 -13.68 12.03 1.18
C ARG A 77 -12.61 12.36 2.20
N MET A 78 -11.42 11.79 2.05
CA MET A 78 -10.32 11.93 2.99
C MET A 78 -8.99 11.91 2.23
N PRO A 79 -8.50 13.10 1.83
CA PRO A 79 -7.17 13.24 1.23
C PRO A 79 -6.10 12.66 2.14
N MET A 80 -5.23 11.84 1.57
CA MET A 80 -4.21 11.08 2.27
C MET A 80 -3.03 10.82 1.34
N GLY A 81 -1.87 10.51 1.92
CA GLY A 81 -0.69 10.14 1.16
C GLY A 81 -0.67 8.67 0.74
N ARG A 82 0.31 8.33 -0.10
CA ARG A 82 0.41 7.01 -0.75
C ARG A 82 0.49 5.86 0.24
N ALA A 83 1.29 5.99 1.29
CA ALA A 83 1.50 4.94 2.28
C ALA A 83 0.19 4.56 3.00
N ARG A 84 -0.62 5.56 3.35
CA ARG A 84 -1.92 5.33 3.99
C ARG A 84 -2.90 4.67 3.03
N LEU A 85 -3.00 5.18 1.80
CA LEU A 85 -3.90 4.63 0.80
C LEU A 85 -3.56 3.16 0.48
N GLN A 86 -2.28 2.83 0.41
CA GLN A 86 -1.78 1.47 0.24
C GLN A 86 -2.25 0.55 1.37
N ALA A 87 -2.03 0.96 2.62
CA ALA A 87 -2.40 0.17 3.80
C ALA A 87 -3.91 -0.10 3.84
N GLU A 88 -4.72 0.90 3.53
CA GLU A 88 -6.18 0.74 3.52
C GLU A 88 -6.66 -0.15 2.37
N LEU A 89 -6.07 -0.04 1.17
CA LEU A 89 -6.36 -0.95 0.05
C LEU A 89 -5.99 -2.40 0.37
N LEU A 90 -4.82 -2.64 0.96
CA LEU A 90 -4.41 -3.98 1.40
C LEU A 90 -5.39 -4.54 2.44
N ALA A 91 -5.86 -3.71 3.37
CA ALA A 91 -6.85 -4.12 4.37
C ALA A 91 -8.21 -4.54 3.77
N THR A 92 -8.55 -4.07 2.55
CA THR A 92 -9.75 -4.57 1.85
C THR A 92 -9.62 -6.02 1.37
N GLY A 93 -8.39 -6.54 1.30
CA GLY A 93 -8.06 -7.85 0.75
C GLY A 93 -7.78 -7.85 -0.75
N CYS A 94 -7.57 -6.68 -1.36
CA CYS A 94 -7.07 -6.62 -2.74
C CYS A 94 -5.67 -7.24 -2.84
N PRO A 95 -5.40 -8.02 -3.89
CA PRO A 95 -4.05 -8.53 -4.18
C PRO A 95 -3.03 -7.40 -4.29
N GLU A 96 -1.83 -7.62 -3.75
CA GLU A 96 -0.78 -6.62 -3.67
C GLU A 96 -0.42 -6.00 -5.04
N TYR A 97 -0.36 -6.81 -6.10
CA TYR A 97 -0.08 -6.31 -7.45
C TYR A 97 -1.15 -5.34 -7.97
N ILE A 98 -2.43 -5.55 -7.62
CA ILE A 98 -3.54 -4.64 -7.96
C ILE A 98 -3.40 -3.35 -7.16
N VAL A 99 -3.06 -3.45 -5.87
CA VAL A 99 -2.83 -2.28 -5.02
C VAL A 99 -1.71 -1.41 -5.59
N HIS A 100 -0.55 -1.98 -5.91
CA HIS A 100 0.57 -1.24 -6.48
C HIS A 100 0.23 -0.59 -7.83
N ALA A 101 -0.50 -1.30 -8.70
CA ALA A 101 -0.95 -0.76 -9.97
C ALA A 101 -1.94 0.40 -9.79
N THR A 102 -2.87 0.27 -8.84
CA THR A 102 -3.86 1.31 -8.51
C THR A 102 -3.17 2.55 -7.97
N LEU A 103 -2.26 2.41 -7.01
CA LEU A 103 -1.51 3.54 -6.45
C LEU A 103 -0.71 4.30 -7.52
N ARG A 104 -0.03 3.56 -8.41
CA ARG A 104 0.67 4.20 -9.55
C ARG A 104 -0.31 4.99 -10.41
N ALA A 105 -1.44 4.40 -10.81
CA ALA A 105 -2.43 5.07 -11.66
C ALA A 105 -3.09 6.29 -10.97
N THR A 106 -3.34 6.22 -9.67
CA THR A 106 -3.95 7.29 -8.89
C THR A 106 -3.00 8.48 -8.74
N TYR A 107 -1.76 8.25 -8.29
CA TYR A 107 -0.79 9.33 -8.04
C TYR A 107 -0.08 9.85 -9.31
N LEU A 108 -0.29 9.20 -10.46
CA LEU A 108 0.02 9.82 -11.77
C LEU A 108 -0.96 10.94 -12.12
N LYS A 109 -2.20 10.87 -11.61
CA LYS A 109 -3.27 11.85 -11.89
C LYS A 109 -3.41 12.91 -10.80
N VAL A 110 -3.04 12.56 -9.57
CA VAL A 110 -3.26 13.39 -8.40
C VAL A 110 -1.93 13.60 -7.68
N SER A 111 -1.57 14.86 -7.44
CA SER A 111 -0.37 15.24 -6.70
C SER A 111 -0.57 15.05 -5.19
N GLU A 112 0.35 14.34 -4.53
CA GLU A 112 0.36 14.20 -3.06
C GLU A 112 0.47 15.56 -2.37
N ARG A 113 1.24 16.48 -2.96
CA ARG A 113 1.37 17.86 -2.48
C ARG A 113 0.02 18.58 -2.49
N ASP A 114 -0.76 18.44 -3.55
CA ASP A 114 -2.04 19.14 -3.67
C ASP A 114 -3.07 18.58 -2.68
N LEU A 115 -3.06 17.26 -2.46
CA LEU A 115 -3.85 16.62 -1.42
C LEU A 115 -3.44 17.10 -0.03
N ALA A 116 -2.14 17.22 0.25
CA ALA A 116 -1.64 17.72 1.52
C ALA A 116 -2.02 19.19 1.76
N LEU A 117 -1.88 20.05 0.75
CA LEU A 117 -2.34 21.45 0.79
C LEU A 117 -3.84 21.54 1.08
N HIS A 118 -4.65 20.69 0.44
CA HIS A 118 -6.07 20.64 0.71
C HIS A 118 -6.37 20.31 2.19
N VAL A 119 -5.64 19.36 2.79
CA VAL A 119 -5.78 19.05 4.23
C VAL A 119 -5.41 20.24 5.10
N VAL A 120 -4.34 20.97 4.77
CA VAL A 120 -3.93 22.19 5.47
C VAL A 120 -5.04 23.25 5.40
N THR A 121 -5.55 23.57 4.22
CA THR A 121 -6.62 24.56 4.03
C THR A 121 -7.91 24.17 4.78
N MET A 122 -8.28 22.90 4.76
CA MET A 122 -9.43 22.40 5.54
C MET A 122 -9.18 22.50 7.04
N ALA A 123 -7.94 22.27 7.48
CA ALA A 123 -7.57 22.42 8.87
C ALA A 123 -7.68 23.90 9.31
N GLU A 124 -7.23 24.85 8.51
CA GLU A 124 -7.31 26.29 8.80
C GLU A 124 -8.76 26.78 8.92
N ARG A 125 -9.65 26.31 8.05
CA ARG A 125 -11.08 26.66 8.09
C ARG A 125 -11.79 26.25 9.37
N THR A 126 -11.30 25.18 10.01
CA THR A 126 -11.97 24.59 11.17
C THR A 126 -11.56 25.26 12.49
N SER A 127 -10.43 25.96 12.54
CA SER A 127 -10.00 26.72 13.73
C SER A 127 -8.89 27.72 13.38
N SER A 128 -8.97 28.94 13.93
CA SER A 128 -8.02 30.02 13.67
C SER A 128 -6.67 29.86 14.39
N VAL A 129 -6.58 28.98 15.40
CA VAL A 129 -5.36 28.75 16.19
C VAL A 129 -4.98 27.28 16.12
N LYS A 130 -4.07 26.93 15.22
CA LYS A 130 -3.48 25.58 15.13
C LYS A 130 -1.97 25.73 15.12
N THR A 131 -1.28 25.05 16.04
CA THR A 131 0.18 25.00 16.02
C THR A 131 0.67 24.16 14.84
N TYR A 132 1.82 24.52 14.27
CA TYR A 132 2.54 23.74 13.25
C TYR A 132 2.56 22.24 13.58
N ALA A 133 2.95 21.90 14.81
CA ALA A 133 3.06 20.51 15.27
C ALA A 133 1.75 19.72 15.15
N ARG A 134 0.59 20.37 15.32
CA ARG A 134 -0.72 19.71 15.21
C ARG A 134 -1.07 19.44 13.75
N VAL A 135 -0.77 20.35 12.83
CA VAL A 135 -1.02 20.17 11.39
C VAL A 135 -0.04 19.15 10.81
N ALA A 136 1.25 19.23 11.14
CA ALA A 136 2.25 18.23 10.74
C ALA A 136 1.87 16.83 11.23
N ARG A 137 1.44 16.69 12.49
CA ARG A 137 0.94 15.41 13.02
C ARG A 137 -0.29 14.91 12.27
N LEU A 138 -1.23 15.79 11.92
CA LEU A 138 -2.41 15.42 11.12
C LEU A 138 -1.98 14.88 9.74
N LEU A 139 -1.06 15.57 9.06
CA LEU A 139 -0.55 15.12 7.75
C LEU A 139 0.17 13.76 7.86
N SER A 140 1.02 13.60 8.85
CA SER A 140 1.70 12.31 9.14
C SER A 140 0.69 11.18 9.41
N GLN A 141 -0.38 11.45 10.18
CA GLN A 141 -1.46 10.48 10.40
C GLN A 141 -2.26 10.15 9.14
N ARG A 142 -2.29 11.06 8.17
CA ARG A 142 -2.83 10.84 6.82
C ARG A 142 -1.81 10.18 5.89
N GLY A 143 -0.61 9.87 6.37
CA GLY A 143 0.42 9.12 5.65
C GLY A 143 1.04 9.87 4.47
N PHE A 144 1.07 11.20 4.54
CA PHE A 144 1.97 11.99 3.69
C PHE A 144 3.42 11.78 4.14
N ASP A 145 4.34 11.73 3.18
CA ASP A 145 5.77 11.63 3.45
C ASP A 145 6.34 12.93 4.02
N GLU A 146 7.51 12.84 4.66
CA GLU A 146 8.15 13.97 5.34
C GLU A 146 8.49 15.11 4.37
N ASP A 147 8.94 14.79 3.16
CA ASP A 147 9.32 15.80 2.16
C ASP A 147 8.08 16.59 1.71
N THR A 148 6.95 15.91 1.48
CA THR A 148 5.66 16.54 1.19
C THR A 148 5.20 17.42 2.35
N ILE A 149 5.32 16.95 3.60
CA ILE A 149 4.94 17.70 4.80
C ILE A 149 5.79 18.98 4.93
N GLU A 150 7.12 18.86 4.84
CA GLU A 150 8.02 20.01 4.90
C GLU A 150 7.70 21.02 3.79
N THR A 151 7.43 20.52 2.59
CA THR A 151 7.13 21.32 1.42
C THR A 151 5.85 22.15 1.59
N VAL A 152 4.77 21.56 2.10
CA VAL A 152 3.49 22.28 2.28
C VAL A 152 3.47 23.16 3.51
N MET A 153 4.22 22.80 4.56
CA MET A 153 4.27 23.55 5.81
C MET A 153 5.34 24.66 5.82
N GLY A 154 6.38 24.53 5.00
CA GLY A 154 7.50 25.48 4.93
C GLY A 154 7.08 26.94 4.69
N PRO A 155 6.15 27.24 3.77
CA PRO A 155 5.62 28.60 3.61
C PRO A 155 4.97 29.15 4.88
N LEU A 156 4.18 28.34 5.59
CA LEU A 156 3.47 28.74 6.82
C LEU A 156 4.44 29.14 7.95
N LEU A 157 5.62 28.51 7.99
CA LEU A 157 6.68 28.86 8.94
C LEU A 157 7.42 30.14 8.58
N ARG A 158 7.53 30.47 7.29
CA ARG A 158 8.26 31.65 6.80
C ARG A 158 7.45 32.94 6.89
N THR A 159 6.13 32.86 6.75
CA THR A 159 5.27 34.05 6.74
C THR A 159 5.15 34.71 8.11
N GLY A 160 5.58 34.07 9.21
CA GLY A 160 5.43 34.64 10.55
C GLY A 160 3.95 34.89 10.90
N ASP A 161 3.03 34.17 10.25
CA ASP A 161 1.60 34.28 10.53
C ASP A 161 1.39 33.90 12.00
N SER A 162 1.05 34.89 12.82
CA SER A 162 0.84 34.80 14.28
C SER A 162 -0.22 33.75 14.71
N LYS A 163 -0.84 33.06 13.75
CA LYS A 163 -1.76 31.93 13.95
C LYS A 163 -1.06 30.60 14.27
N PHE A 164 0.22 30.45 13.93
CA PHE A 164 1.03 29.23 14.15
C PHE A 164 2.13 29.41 15.21
N GLU A 165 2.11 30.53 15.94
CA GLU A 165 3.19 30.89 16.84
C GLU A 165 3.34 29.90 18.00
N VAL A 166 4.61 29.73 18.40
CA VAL A 166 5.17 28.84 19.43
C VAL A 166 5.46 27.40 18.97
N LEU A 167 6.63 27.23 18.36
CA LEU A 167 7.69 26.26 18.74
C LEU A 167 8.94 26.46 17.86
N GLY A 168 9.46 27.69 17.83
CA GLY A 168 10.69 28.04 17.10
C GLY A 168 11.99 27.61 17.79
N SER A 169 11.96 26.91 18.92
CA SER A 169 13.17 26.72 19.74
C SER A 169 13.76 25.30 19.77
N LYS A 170 13.18 24.28 19.09
CA LYS A 170 13.76 22.90 19.15
C LYS A 170 13.72 22.03 17.88
N PHE A 171 13.34 22.53 16.70
CA PHE A 171 13.48 21.72 15.47
C PHE A 171 14.81 22.05 14.75
N ARG A 172 15.90 21.43 15.23
CA ARG A 172 17.18 21.42 14.51
C ARG A 172 17.04 20.39 13.38
N LYS A 173 16.93 20.85 12.13
CA LYS A 173 17.04 19.97 10.95
C LYS A 173 18.31 19.11 11.10
N PRO A 174 18.27 17.78 10.89
CA PRO A 174 19.50 17.04 10.69
C PRO A 174 20.17 17.65 9.45
N ARG A 175 21.43 18.07 9.59
CA ARG A 175 22.18 18.53 8.43
C ARG A 175 22.36 17.32 7.53
N THR A 176 22.20 17.51 6.23
CA THR A 176 22.51 16.53 5.19
C THR A 176 23.98 16.08 5.19
N SER A 177 24.81 16.60 6.11
CA SER A 177 26.16 16.12 6.42
C SER A 177 26.23 14.92 7.36
N ASP A 178 25.12 14.51 7.99
CA ASP A 178 25.10 13.43 9.00
C ASP A 178 24.71 12.06 8.41
N LEU A 179 24.48 12.00 7.09
CA LEU A 179 24.35 10.75 6.35
C LEU A 179 25.75 10.30 5.91
N GLU A 180 26.44 9.59 6.79
CA GLU A 180 27.59 8.77 6.42
C GLU A 180 27.22 7.88 5.22
N PRO A 181 28.05 7.84 4.16
CA PRO A 181 27.80 6.99 3.02
C PRO A 181 27.77 5.53 3.47
N SER A 182 26.77 4.80 3.01
CA SER A 182 26.58 3.38 3.25
C SER A 182 27.86 2.64 2.85
N SER A 183 28.70 2.35 3.85
CA SER A 183 29.91 1.56 3.68
C SER A 183 29.49 0.16 3.25
N VAL A 184 29.69 -0.07 1.96
CA VAL A 184 30.08 -1.33 1.33
C VAL A 184 30.33 -2.44 2.36
N ARG A 185 29.41 -3.40 2.40
CA ARG A 185 29.70 -4.74 2.93
C ARG A 185 30.83 -5.34 2.10
N GLN A 186 32.06 -5.21 2.56
CA GLN A 186 33.13 -6.16 2.27
C GLN A 186 33.49 -6.87 3.56
N SER A 187 32.75 -7.94 3.84
CA SER A 187 33.14 -8.93 4.82
C SER A 187 34.17 -9.87 4.20
N ARG A 188 35.43 -9.63 4.57
CA ARG A 188 36.44 -10.63 4.96
C ARG A 188 36.42 -11.97 4.21
N PHE A 189 37.35 -12.10 3.27
CA PHE A 189 38.05 -13.38 3.03
C PHE A 189 39.56 -13.11 2.95
N SER A 190 40.25 -13.43 4.04
CA SER A 190 41.51 -14.18 4.10
C SER A 190 42.73 -13.81 3.21
N ARG A 191 43.85 -13.56 3.93
CA ARG A 191 45.27 -13.90 3.63
C ARG A 191 46.17 -12.84 2.94
N GLN A 192 47.02 -12.19 3.75
CA GLN A 192 48.43 -11.93 3.41
C GLN A 192 49.23 -13.20 3.79
N SER A 193 49.86 -13.94 2.87
CA SER A 193 51.12 -13.71 2.15
C SER A 193 52.39 -13.84 3.02
N ARG A 194 53.13 -14.95 2.89
CA ARG A 194 54.46 -15.02 2.24
C ARG A 194 55.19 -16.36 2.50
N LEU A 195 56.06 -16.67 1.53
CA LEU A 195 57.19 -17.62 1.51
C LEU A 195 56.85 -19.08 1.13
N SER A 196 57.18 -19.44 -0.11
CA SER A 196 58.29 -20.36 -0.40
C SER A 196 58.24 -20.84 -1.87
N GLN A 197 59.31 -20.52 -2.61
CA GLN A 197 60.03 -21.36 -3.58
C GLN A 197 59.27 -22.13 -4.67
N GLY A 198 59.75 -21.99 -5.91
CA GLY A 198 59.87 -23.14 -6.81
C GLY A 198 59.23 -22.96 -8.19
N PRO A 199 59.97 -23.17 -9.29
CA PRO A 199 59.57 -22.73 -10.62
C PRO A 199 58.94 -23.85 -11.49
N ALA A 200 58.43 -23.42 -12.63
CA ALA A 200 58.67 -24.00 -13.96
C ALA A 200 57.49 -24.64 -14.73
N ILE A 201 57.52 -24.35 -16.03
CA ILE A 201 57.10 -25.15 -17.20
C ILE A 201 55.63 -25.05 -17.69
N ALA A 202 55.48 -24.19 -18.69
CA ALA A 202 55.04 -24.44 -20.08
C ALA A 202 53.60 -24.89 -20.46
N ALA A 203 53.23 -24.33 -21.62
CA ALA A 203 52.39 -24.87 -22.70
C ALA A 203 50.87 -24.71 -22.61
N GLY A 204 50.26 -24.21 -23.70
CA GLY A 204 48.88 -24.56 -24.03
C GLY A 204 48.00 -23.48 -24.65
N THR A 205 48.25 -23.20 -25.93
CA THR A 205 47.44 -22.65 -27.03
C THR A 205 45.89 -22.72 -26.96
N PHE A 206 45.27 -21.81 -27.74
CA PHE A 206 43.95 -21.80 -28.46
C PHE A 206 42.89 -20.82 -27.92
N MET A 207 42.75 -19.61 -28.50
CA MET A 207 42.04 -19.20 -29.74
C MET A 207 40.51 -19.38 -29.73
N ASN A 208 39.85 -18.21 -29.64
CA ASN A 208 38.62 -17.75 -30.31
C ASN A 208 37.61 -18.77 -30.83
N ASN A 209 36.35 -18.60 -30.41
CA ASN A 209 35.21 -18.96 -31.22
C ASN A 209 34.34 -17.71 -31.49
N ALA A 210 34.21 -17.38 -32.77
CA ALA A 210 33.23 -16.47 -33.34
C ALA A 210 32.69 -17.18 -34.60
N GLY A 211 31.36 -17.34 -34.68
CA GLY A 211 30.66 -17.96 -35.81
C GLY A 211 29.84 -19.16 -35.41
#